data_AF-J2JU16-F1
#
_entry.id   AF-J2JU16-F1
#
_cell.length_a   1.000
_cell.length_b   1.000
_cell.length_c   1.000
_cell.angle_alpha   90.00
_cell.angle_beta   90.00
_cell.angle_gamma   90.00
#
_symmetry.space_group_name_H-M   'P 1'
#
loop_
_entity.id
_entity.type
_entity.pdbx_description
1 polymer ?
#
loop_
_entity_poly.entity_id
_entity_poly.type
_entity_poly.pdbx_seq_one_letter_code
_entity_poly.pdbx_strand_id
1 'polypeptide(L)'
;PAAGELATATEALEGARAQHEELLRAHRGAEDAAGGFDETAALLRDLLRDNNDAEDAADEPIEPYAGALPQARQAAAESRRSLRGCAADLSTAESAVREASDILVRHANSTRYEQVRTPARQQIRELPASALPDHAVKWADAFAPRLRVLTDELEQLERNRDSIVDRLRGLVESSLTTLRSAQRLSRLPEGLGEWSGQEFLRIRFEDPDQATLTERLGEVIDEATRAAVKKNSDLRRDGMSLLLRGVSAALQPRGVAVEILKPDAVLRAERVPVGQMGDVFSGGQLLTAAIALYCTMAALRSNDRGRDKQRHAGTLFLDNPIGRANATYLLELQRAVADALGVQLLYTTGLFDTTALAEFPLVIRLRNDADLRAGLKYISVEEHLRPGLPQPDPSGEAVHGQITATRMYRRPEESAPGEPADDTAG
;
A
#
# COMPACT_ATOMS: atom_id res chain seq x y z
N PRO A 1 -104.01 65.86 48.75
CA PRO A 1 -104.27 64.41 48.54
C PRO A 1 -103.84 63.90 47.16
N ALA A 2 -104.35 64.45 46.05
CA ALA A 2 -104.09 63.93 44.69
C ALA A 2 -102.62 63.99 44.20
N ALA A 3 -101.81 64.96 44.65
CA ALA A 3 -100.41 65.07 44.23
C ALA A 3 -99.48 64.03 44.89
N GLY A 4 -99.83 63.55 46.10
CA GLY A 4 -99.04 62.53 46.81
C GLY A 4 -99.25 61.13 46.24
N GLU A 5 -100.48 60.82 45.83
CA GLU A 5 -100.83 59.53 45.19
C GLU A 5 -100.18 59.39 43.81
N LEU A 6 -100.10 60.49 43.04
CA LEU A 6 -99.39 60.51 41.75
C LEU A 6 -97.90 60.23 41.94
N ALA A 7 -97.24 60.85 42.93
CA ALA A 7 -95.82 60.63 43.21
C ALA A 7 -95.53 59.16 43.58
N THR A 8 -96.34 58.56 44.46
CA THR A 8 -96.20 57.14 44.84
C THR A 8 -96.44 56.19 43.67
N ALA A 9 -97.38 56.49 42.78
CA ALA A 9 -97.63 55.69 41.58
C ALA A 9 -96.47 55.80 40.57
N THR A 10 -95.81 56.96 40.50
CA THR A 10 -94.67 57.19 39.61
C THR A 10 -93.43 56.45 40.11
N GLU A 11 -93.14 56.51 41.42
CA GLU A 11 -92.04 55.74 42.05
C GLU A 11 -92.26 54.23 41.91
N ALA A 12 -93.49 53.73 42.06
CA ALA A 12 -93.79 52.31 41.85
C ALA A 12 -93.59 51.87 40.40
N LEU A 13 -93.95 52.73 39.43
CA LEU A 13 -93.73 52.47 38.00
C LEU A 13 -92.24 52.47 37.65
N GLU A 14 -91.46 53.40 38.20
CA GLU A 14 -90.01 53.45 38.02
C GLU A 14 -89.32 52.24 38.65
N GLY A 15 -89.72 51.82 39.85
CA GLY A 15 -89.25 50.60 40.49
C GLY A 15 -89.56 49.34 39.69
N ALA A 16 -90.78 49.22 39.15
CA ALA A 16 -91.17 48.09 38.31
C ALA A 16 -90.38 48.07 36.98
N ARG A 17 -90.11 49.23 36.37
CA ARG A 17 -89.27 49.34 35.17
C ARG A 17 -87.83 48.93 35.43
N ALA A 18 -87.23 49.37 36.54
CA ALA A 18 -85.87 48.98 36.92
C ALA A 18 -85.74 47.46 37.15
N GLN A 19 -86.71 46.85 37.84
CA GLN A 19 -86.76 45.40 38.03
C GLN A 19 -86.95 44.64 36.71
N HIS A 20 -87.81 45.15 35.82
CA HIS A 20 -88.01 44.54 34.50
C HIS A 20 -86.74 44.61 33.65
N GLU A 21 -86.03 45.73 33.64
CA GLU A 21 -84.76 45.87 32.94
C GLU A 21 -83.67 44.95 33.52
N GLU A 22 -83.64 44.76 34.83
CA GLU A 22 -82.73 43.84 35.49
C GLU A 22 -83.03 42.37 35.12
N LEU A 23 -84.30 41.97 35.14
CA LEU A 23 -84.74 40.65 34.71
C LEU A 23 -84.46 40.40 33.22
N LEU A 24 -84.66 41.40 32.35
CA LEU A 24 -84.32 41.29 30.93
C LEU A 24 -82.81 41.15 30.72
N ARG A 25 -81.99 41.87 31.48
CA ARG A 25 -80.52 41.72 31.45
C ARG A 25 -80.09 40.33 31.91
N ALA A 26 -80.68 39.83 33.00
CA ALA A 26 -80.40 38.49 33.51
C ALA A 26 -80.84 37.39 32.52
N HIS A 27 -82.02 37.53 31.91
CA HIS A 27 -82.54 36.59 30.92
C HIS A 27 -81.66 36.53 29.67
N ARG A 28 -81.27 37.68 29.10
CA ARG A 28 -80.33 37.73 27.96
C ARG A 28 -78.98 37.13 28.32
N GLY A 29 -78.45 37.43 29.51
CA GLY A 29 -77.21 36.82 29.99
C GLY A 29 -77.30 35.30 30.12
N ALA A 30 -78.46 34.76 30.51
CA ALA A 30 -78.69 33.33 30.57
C ALA A 30 -78.84 32.68 29.18
N GLU A 31 -79.53 33.33 28.24
CA GLU A 31 -79.63 32.87 26.85
C GLU A 31 -78.26 32.87 26.15
N ASP A 32 -77.47 33.94 26.32
CA ASP A 32 -76.11 34.03 25.77
C ASP A 32 -75.19 32.96 26.37
N ALA A 33 -75.34 32.67 27.68
CA ALA A 33 -74.58 31.61 28.33
C ALA A 33 -74.98 30.21 27.83
N ALA A 34 -76.29 29.96 27.63
CA ALA A 34 -76.80 28.70 27.11
C ALA A 34 -76.35 28.46 25.67
N GLY A 35 -76.53 29.44 24.77
CA GLY A 35 -76.05 29.36 23.39
C GLY A 35 -74.52 29.21 23.33
N GLY A 36 -73.81 29.95 24.17
CA GLY A 36 -72.37 29.85 24.30
C GLY A 36 -71.86 28.49 24.81
N PHE A 37 -72.67 27.77 25.61
CA PHE A 37 -72.41 26.41 26.05
C PHE A 37 -72.65 25.40 24.92
N ASP A 38 -73.78 25.52 24.20
CA ASP A 38 -74.14 24.64 23.09
C ASP A 38 -73.10 24.68 21.96
N GLU A 39 -72.59 25.86 21.60
CA GLU A 39 -71.50 26.00 20.63
C GLU A 39 -70.22 25.30 21.10
N THR A 40 -69.82 25.50 22.36
CA THR A 40 -68.65 24.81 22.91
C THR A 40 -68.83 23.30 22.97
N ALA A 41 -70.04 22.82 23.29
CA ALA A 41 -70.36 21.40 23.33
C ALA A 41 -70.39 20.77 21.93
N ALA A 42 -70.81 21.52 20.91
CA ALA A 42 -70.76 21.08 19.51
C ALA A 42 -69.30 20.94 19.02
N LEU A 43 -68.45 21.93 19.30
CA LEU A 43 -67.03 21.88 18.96
C LEU A 43 -66.29 20.74 19.69
N LEU A 44 -66.68 20.45 20.94
CA LEU A 44 -66.09 19.33 21.70
C LEU A 44 -66.49 17.97 21.09
N ARG A 45 -67.77 17.80 20.75
CA ARG A 45 -68.28 16.57 20.12
C ARG A 45 -67.63 16.27 18.78
N ASP A 46 -67.43 17.30 17.95
CA ASP A 46 -66.78 17.13 16.64
C ASP A 46 -65.32 16.65 16.77
N LEU A 47 -64.60 17.17 17.78
CA LEU A 47 -63.21 16.79 18.06
C LEU A 47 -63.06 15.40 18.71
N LEU A 48 -64.06 14.94 19.46
CA LEU A 48 -64.06 13.62 20.08
C LEU A 48 -64.53 12.51 19.13
N ARG A 49 -65.17 12.86 18.02
CA ARG A 49 -65.68 11.88 17.03
C ARG A 49 -64.58 11.05 16.37
N ASP A 50 -63.35 11.56 16.36
CA ASP A 50 -62.17 10.83 15.85
C ASP A 50 -61.48 9.97 16.94
N ASN A 51 -61.92 10.08 18.21
CA ASN A 51 -61.41 9.30 19.36
C ASN A 51 -62.52 8.36 19.88
N ASN A 52 -62.89 7.35 19.10
CA ASN A 52 -63.95 6.38 19.43
C ASN A 52 -63.64 5.43 20.60
N ASP A 53 -62.50 5.58 21.28
CA ASP A 53 -62.10 4.70 22.40
C ASP A 53 -62.67 5.17 23.77
N ALA A 54 -63.53 6.18 23.78
CA ALA A 54 -64.09 6.80 25.00
C ALA A 54 -65.52 6.35 25.35
N GLU A 55 -66.00 5.20 24.85
CA GLU A 55 -67.30 4.66 25.28
C GLU A 55 -67.27 4.12 26.72
N ASP A 56 -66.09 3.76 27.26
CA ASP A 56 -65.94 3.17 28.60
C ASP A 56 -65.86 4.20 29.76
N ALA A 57 -65.80 5.50 29.47
CA ALA A 57 -65.66 6.58 30.48
C ALA A 57 -66.92 7.42 30.67
N ALA A 58 -68.07 6.98 30.15
CA ALA A 58 -69.32 7.75 30.17
C ALA A 58 -70.02 7.80 31.54
N ASP A 59 -69.60 6.98 32.52
CA ASP A 59 -70.29 6.79 33.80
C ASP A 59 -69.63 7.47 35.02
N GLU A 60 -68.48 8.14 34.87
CA GLU A 60 -67.92 8.95 35.96
C GLU A 60 -68.62 10.31 36.05
N PRO A 61 -69.12 10.73 37.23
CA PRO A 61 -69.70 12.05 37.41
C PRO A 61 -68.64 13.12 37.16
N ILE A 62 -68.72 13.77 36.01
CA ILE A 62 -67.81 14.86 35.64
C ILE A 62 -68.06 16.04 36.58
N GLU A 63 -67.05 16.41 37.35
CA GLU A 63 -67.14 17.59 38.21
C GLU A 63 -67.33 18.86 37.36
N PRO A 64 -68.36 19.69 37.64
CA PRO A 64 -68.57 20.95 36.94
C PRO A 64 -67.35 21.85 37.07
N TYR A 65 -66.92 22.45 35.95
CA TYR A 65 -65.80 23.39 35.97
C TYR A 65 -66.12 24.57 36.91
N ALA A 66 -65.32 24.74 37.96
CA ALA A 66 -65.58 25.72 39.02
C ALA A 66 -65.36 27.19 38.62
N GLY A 67 -64.76 27.47 37.46
CA GLY A 67 -64.43 28.81 36.98
C GLY A 67 -65.48 29.43 36.05
N ALA A 68 -65.23 30.66 35.62
CA ALA A 68 -66.12 31.36 34.69
C ALA A 68 -65.98 30.83 33.24
N LEU A 69 -67.03 30.95 32.42
CA LEU A 69 -67.06 30.50 31.02
C LEU A 69 -65.85 30.96 30.17
N PRO A 70 -65.33 32.21 30.28
CA PRO A 70 -64.13 32.62 29.55
C PRO A 70 -62.87 31.85 29.97
N GLN A 71 -62.73 31.53 31.26
CA GLN A 71 -61.61 30.75 31.81
C GLN A 71 -61.68 29.30 31.33
N ALA A 72 -62.88 28.71 31.31
CA ALA A 72 -63.11 27.38 30.74
C ALA A 72 -62.72 27.31 29.25
N ARG A 73 -63.11 28.34 28.47
CA ARG A 73 -62.76 28.45 27.04
C ARG A 73 -61.26 28.56 26.81
N GLN A 74 -60.58 29.38 27.63
CA GLN A 74 -59.12 29.52 27.56
C GLN A 74 -58.41 28.23 27.91
N ALA A 75 -58.75 27.59 29.04
CA ALA A 75 -58.15 26.34 29.48
C ALA A 75 -58.35 25.22 28.45
N ALA A 76 -59.56 25.09 27.90
CA ALA A 76 -59.84 24.13 26.83
C ALA A 76 -59.05 24.45 25.54
N ALA A 77 -58.86 25.72 25.19
CA ALA A 77 -58.05 26.11 24.04
C ALA A 77 -56.55 25.80 24.24
N GLU A 78 -56.03 26.00 25.44
CA GLU A 78 -54.65 25.66 25.81
C GLU A 78 -54.42 24.15 25.78
N SER A 79 -55.29 23.35 26.40
CA SER A 79 -55.20 21.88 26.37
C SER A 79 -55.30 21.33 24.94
N ARG A 80 -56.19 21.88 24.10
CA ARG A 80 -56.27 21.50 22.68
C ARG A 80 -55.00 21.83 21.91
N ARG A 81 -54.41 23.01 22.14
CA ARG A 81 -53.13 23.39 21.52
C ARG A 81 -52.01 22.43 21.97
N SER A 82 -51.95 22.11 23.26
CA SER A 82 -50.99 21.15 23.80
C SER A 82 -51.16 19.77 23.17
N LEU A 83 -52.39 19.23 23.11
CA LEU A 83 -52.68 17.93 22.53
C LEU A 83 -52.28 17.86 21.05
N ARG A 84 -52.62 18.91 20.28
CA ARG A 84 -52.21 19.00 18.86
C ARG A 84 -50.69 19.08 18.71
N GLY A 85 -50.01 19.81 19.60
CA GLY A 85 -48.55 19.84 19.66
C GLY A 85 -47.96 18.45 19.89
N CYS A 86 -48.39 17.77 20.95
CA CYS A 86 -47.92 16.42 21.28
C CYS A 86 -48.23 15.40 20.16
N ALA A 87 -49.40 15.48 19.51
CA ALA A 87 -49.75 14.61 18.39
C ALA A 87 -48.88 14.87 17.15
N ALA A 88 -48.54 16.14 16.88
CA ALA A 88 -47.61 16.50 15.81
C ALA A 88 -46.18 16.03 16.11
N ASP A 89 -45.74 16.16 17.36
CA ASP A 89 -44.42 15.68 17.82
C ASP A 89 -44.34 14.15 17.71
N LEU A 90 -45.38 13.43 18.12
CA LEU A 90 -45.47 11.96 17.99
C LEU A 90 -45.40 11.54 16.51
N SER A 91 -46.21 12.14 15.64
CA SER A 91 -46.21 11.85 14.20
C SER A 91 -44.85 12.11 13.54
N THR A 92 -44.16 13.18 13.97
CA THR A 92 -42.81 13.52 13.54
C THR A 92 -41.81 12.45 13.99
N ALA A 93 -41.85 12.05 15.27
CA ALA A 93 -40.98 11.03 15.83
C ALA A 93 -41.19 9.66 15.16
N GLU A 94 -42.43 9.23 14.95
CA GLU A 94 -42.75 7.99 14.23
C GLU A 94 -42.23 8.01 12.80
N SER A 95 -42.35 9.14 12.11
CA SER A 95 -41.84 9.29 10.75
C SER A 95 -40.31 9.21 10.70
N ALA A 96 -39.62 9.82 11.67
CA ALA A 96 -38.17 9.71 11.80
C ALA A 96 -37.71 8.26 12.09
N VAL A 97 -38.44 7.52 12.94
CA VAL A 97 -38.14 6.11 13.23
C VAL A 97 -38.34 5.23 11.98
N ARG A 98 -39.40 5.47 11.21
CA ARG A 98 -39.64 4.79 9.93
C ARG A 98 -38.51 5.06 8.95
N GLU A 99 -38.09 6.31 8.78
CA GLU A 99 -36.99 6.68 7.89
C GLU A 99 -35.66 6.04 8.31
N ALA A 100 -35.31 6.08 9.60
CA ALA A 100 -34.10 5.46 10.12
C ALA A 100 -34.09 3.92 9.90
N SER A 101 -35.25 3.29 10.06
CA SER A 101 -35.45 1.86 9.79
C SER A 101 -35.22 1.53 8.32
N ASP A 102 -35.76 2.35 7.40
CA ASP A 102 -35.55 2.18 5.96
C ASP A 102 -34.08 2.36 5.55
N ILE A 103 -33.38 3.34 6.14
CA ILE A 103 -31.95 3.55 5.93
C ILE A 103 -31.17 2.31 6.37
N LEU A 104 -31.49 1.76 7.54
CA LEU A 104 -30.83 0.57 8.08
C LEU A 104 -31.03 -0.66 7.17
N VAL A 105 -32.27 -0.89 6.71
CA VAL A 105 -32.59 -1.99 5.78
C VAL A 105 -31.88 -1.81 4.45
N ARG A 106 -31.87 -0.59 3.90
CA ARG A 106 -31.14 -0.28 2.65
C ARG A 106 -29.64 -0.51 2.81
N HIS A 107 -29.07 -0.09 3.94
CA HIS A 107 -27.65 -0.30 4.25
C HIS A 107 -27.32 -1.79 4.32
N ALA A 108 -28.14 -2.59 5.02
CA ALA A 108 -27.96 -4.03 5.14
C ALA A 108 -28.08 -4.77 3.79
N ASN A 109 -28.93 -4.27 2.88
CA ASN A 109 -29.12 -4.82 1.53
C ASN A 109 -28.08 -4.34 0.51
N SER A 110 -27.17 -3.42 0.87
CA SER A 110 -26.13 -2.96 -0.05
C SER A 110 -25.21 -4.10 -0.50
N THR A 111 -24.91 -4.16 -1.80
CA THR A 111 -24.04 -5.18 -2.42
C THR A 111 -22.64 -5.22 -1.79
N ARG A 112 -22.14 -4.09 -1.29
CA ARG A 112 -20.83 -4.03 -0.60
C ARG A 112 -20.74 -4.93 0.63
N TYR A 113 -21.87 -5.30 1.22
CA TYR A 113 -21.95 -6.14 2.42
C TYR A 113 -22.48 -7.54 2.15
N GLU A 114 -22.59 -7.95 0.88
CA GLU A 114 -23.11 -9.26 0.50
C GLU A 114 -22.33 -10.41 1.16
N GLN A 115 -21.01 -10.26 1.28
CA GLN A 115 -20.12 -11.23 1.91
C GLN A 115 -20.19 -11.25 3.44
N VAL A 116 -20.83 -10.26 4.08
CA VAL A 116 -20.97 -10.19 5.54
C VAL A 116 -22.09 -11.14 5.97
N ARG A 117 -21.72 -12.26 6.58
CA ARG A 117 -22.63 -13.32 7.07
C ARG A 117 -22.86 -13.24 8.58
N THR A 118 -23.28 -12.09 9.09
CA THR A 118 -23.61 -11.93 10.52
C THR A 118 -25.10 -12.20 10.78
N PRO A 119 -25.47 -12.86 11.89
CA PRO A 119 -26.88 -13.10 12.23
C PRO A 119 -27.71 -11.81 12.31
N ALA A 120 -27.12 -10.73 12.84
CA ALA A 120 -27.80 -9.45 12.94
C ALA A 120 -28.13 -8.83 11.56
N ARG A 121 -27.27 -8.98 10.54
CA ARG A 121 -27.59 -8.54 9.18
C ARG A 121 -28.76 -9.31 8.58
N GLN A 122 -28.83 -10.61 8.84
CA GLN A 122 -29.95 -11.44 8.40
C GLN A 122 -31.26 -10.99 9.07
N GLN A 123 -31.25 -10.79 10.39
CA GLN A 123 -32.40 -10.30 11.14
C GLN A 123 -32.90 -8.94 10.63
N ILE A 124 -32.00 -7.99 10.39
CA ILE A 124 -32.37 -6.66 9.84
C ILE A 124 -33.06 -6.77 8.47
N ARG A 125 -32.72 -7.77 7.65
CA ARG A 125 -33.31 -7.96 6.32
C ARG A 125 -34.65 -8.70 6.35
N GLU A 126 -34.87 -9.55 7.34
CA GLU A 126 -36.04 -10.43 7.44
C GLU A 126 -37.15 -9.85 8.33
N LEU A 127 -36.79 -9.03 9.32
CA LEU A 127 -37.77 -8.41 10.21
C LEU A 127 -38.56 -7.29 9.50
N PRO A 128 -39.86 -7.13 9.79
CA PRO A 128 -40.61 -5.96 9.38
C PRO A 128 -39.99 -4.67 9.94
N ALA A 129 -40.04 -3.58 9.18
CA ALA A 129 -39.45 -2.29 9.59
C ALA A 129 -39.99 -1.78 10.94
N SER A 130 -41.25 -2.06 11.26
CA SER A 130 -41.88 -1.69 12.55
C SER A 130 -41.30 -2.42 13.76
N ALA A 131 -40.69 -3.59 13.56
CA ALA A 131 -40.09 -4.38 14.65
C ALA A 131 -38.60 -4.07 14.86
N LEU A 132 -37.94 -3.36 13.93
CA LEU A 132 -36.51 -3.04 14.05
C LEU A 132 -36.15 -2.19 15.28
N PRO A 133 -36.94 -1.17 15.70
CA PRO A 133 -36.62 -0.34 16.86
C PRO A 133 -36.46 -1.15 18.16
N ASP A 134 -37.29 -2.17 18.36
CA ASP A 134 -37.28 -3.02 19.56
C ASP A 134 -35.97 -3.80 19.74
N HIS A 135 -35.26 -4.05 18.63
CA HIS A 135 -33.99 -4.77 18.61
C HIS A 135 -32.77 -3.84 18.51
N ALA A 136 -32.98 -2.55 18.22
CA ALA A 136 -31.91 -1.61 17.89
C ALA A 136 -30.85 -1.49 19.00
N VAL A 137 -31.27 -1.33 20.27
CA VAL A 137 -30.35 -1.19 21.41
C VAL A 137 -29.52 -2.46 21.58
N LYS A 138 -30.14 -3.64 21.51
CA LYS A 138 -29.44 -4.93 21.64
C LYS A 138 -28.40 -5.13 20.54
N TRP A 139 -28.72 -4.75 19.30
CA TRP A 139 -27.76 -4.80 18.20
C TRP A 139 -26.63 -3.78 18.37
N ALA A 140 -26.93 -2.56 18.79
CA ALA A 140 -25.93 -1.53 19.04
C ALA A 140 -24.92 -1.99 20.12
N ASP A 141 -25.41 -2.51 21.25
CA ASP A 141 -24.58 -3.04 22.33
C ASP A 141 -23.72 -4.22 21.88
N ALA A 142 -24.28 -5.11 21.04
CA ALA A 142 -23.54 -6.24 20.48
C ALA A 142 -22.49 -5.81 19.43
N PHE A 143 -22.76 -4.76 18.66
CA PHE A 143 -21.84 -4.24 17.64
C PHE A 143 -20.74 -3.36 18.24
N ALA A 144 -21.00 -2.62 19.31
CA ALA A 144 -20.04 -1.72 19.94
C ALA A 144 -18.66 -2.35 20.22
N PRO A 145 -18.54 -3.55 20.85
CA PRO A 145 -17.23 -4.18 21.06
C PRO A 145 -16.57 -4.59 19.74
N ARG A 146 -17.35 -5.11 18.77
CA ARG A 146 -16.81 -5.52 17.47
C ARG A 146 -16.33 -4.34 16.64
N LEU A 147 -17.05 -3.22 16.68
CA LEU A 147 -16.67 -1.98 16.02
C LEU A 147 -15.33 -1.47 16.57
N ARG A 148 -15.17 -1.47 17.90
CA ARG A 148 -13.90 -1.10 18.54
C ARG A 148 -12.74 -1.98 18.05
N VAL A 149 -12.88 -3.30 18.15
CA VAL A 149 -11.84 -4.24 17.71
C VAL A 149 -11.51 -4.05 16.22
N LEU A 150 -12.51 -3.96 15.34
CA LEU A 150 -12.26 -3.74 13.91
C LEU A 150 -11.60 -2.39 13.63
N THR A 151 -11.92 -1.35 14.40
CA THR A 151 -11.27 -0.04 14.28
C THR A 151 -9.80 -0.14 14.69
N ASP A 152 -9.52 -0.76 15.83
CA ASP A 152 -8.15 -0.98 16.31
C ASP A 152 -7.34 -1.85 15.32
N GLU A 153 -7.96 -2.88 14.74
CA GLU A 153 -7.35 -3.74 13.71
C GLU A 153 -7.06 -2.95 12.42
N LEU A 154 -7.99 -2.10 11.97
CA LEU A 154 -7.77 -1.24 10.80
C LEU A 154 -6.62 -0.25 11.05
N GLU A 155 -6.57 0.39 12.22
CA GLU A 155 -5.46 1.27 12.60
C GLU A 155 -4.13 0.52 12.71
N GLN A 156 -4.16 -0.73 13.19
CA GLN A 156 -2.97 -1.58 13.21
C GLN A 156 -2.53 -1.98 11.80
N LEU A 157 -3.46 -2.25 10.88
CA LEU A 157 -3.16 -2.55 9.49
C LEU A 157 -2.52 -1.35 8.78
N GLU A 158 -3.02 -0.14 9.01
CA GLU A 158 -2.41 1.09 8.47
C GLU A 158 -0.98 1.27 9.01
N ARG A 159 -0.77 1.13 10.32
CA ARG A 159 0.58 1.19 10.92
C ARG A 159 1.53 0.12 10.35
N ASN A 160 1.02 -1.10 10.13
CA ASN A 160 1.79 -2.17 9.51
C ASN A 160 2.13 -1.83 8.05
N ARG A 161 1.17 -1.30 7.28
CA ARG A 161 1.38 -0.83 5.91
C ARG A 161 2.48 0.23 5.87
N ASP A 162 2.40 1.24 6.72
CA ASP A 162 3.41 2.31 6.79
C ASP A 162 4.80 1.76 7.12
N SER A 163 4.90 0.79 8.04
CA SER A 163 6.18 0.13 8.34
C SER A 163 6.73 -0.68 7.15
N ILE A 164 5.87 -1.33 6.37
CA ILE A 164 6.28 -2.06 5.16
C ILE A 164 6.76 -1.07 4.09
N VAL A 165 6.04 0.04 3.89
CA VAL A 165 6.43 1.12 2.97
C VAL A 165 7.80 1.67 3.35
N ASP A 166 8.04 1.95 4.64
CA ASP A 166 9.31 2.46 5.15
C ASP A 166 10.47 1.49 4.91
N ARG A 167 10.27 0.19 5.16
CA ARG A 167 11.27 -0.84 4.86
C ARG A 167 11.56 -0.95 3.37
N LEU A 168 10.51 -0.92 2.54
CA LEU A 168 10.67 -0.94 1.08
C LEU A 168 11.42 0.29 0.59
N ARG A 169 11.14 1.46 1.16
CA ARG A 169 11.87 2.70 0.88
C ARG A 169 13.36 2.53 1.14
N GLY A 170 13.75 2.02 2.30
CA GLY A 170 15.16 1.77 2.61
C GLY A 170 15.84 0.82 1.61
N LEU A 171 15.14 -0.22 1.14
CA LEU A 171 15.65 -1.15 0.11
C LEU A 171 15.77 -0.48 -1.27
N VAL A 172 14.82 0.36 -1.64
CA VAL A 172 14.84 1.13 -2.89
C VAL A 172 15.98 2.14 -2.88
N GLU A 173 16.14 2.91 -1.81
CA GLU A 173 17.25 3.86 -1.63
C GLU A 173 18.62 3.17 -1.70
N SER A 174 18.74 1.99 -1.07
CA SER A 174 19.94 1.16 -1.19
C SER A 174 20.19 0.74 -2.64
N SER A 175 19.15 0.35 -3.37
CA SER A 175 19.25 -0.05 -4.78
C SER A 175 19.67 1.12 -5.69
N LEU A 176 19.14 2.33 -5.46
CA LEU A 176 19.57 3.54 -6.16
C LEU A 176 21.03 3.88 -5.87
N THR A 177 21.48 3.64 -4.64
CA THR A 177 22.89 3.77 -4.24
C THR A 177 23.78 2.74 -4.94
N THR A 178 23.30 1.51 -5.10
CA THR A 178 23.97 0.45 -5.88
C THR A 178 24.12 0.86 -7.34
N LEU A 179 23.10 1.48 -7.97
CA LEU A 179 23.18 1.99 -9.34
C LEU A 179 24.28 3.06 -9.49
N ARG A 180 24.36 4.03 -8.57
CA ARG A 180 25.44 5.02 -8.56
C ARG A 180 26.81 4.41 -8.36
N SER A 181 26.90 3.41 -7.49
CA SER A 181 28.15 2.69 -7.24
C SER A 181 28.59 1.90 -8.46
N ALA A 182 27.67 1.32 -9.23
CA ALA A 182 27.98 0.66 -10.50
C ALA A 182 28.59 1.64 -11.52
N GLN A 183 28.04 2.86 -11.66
CA GLN A 183 28.64 3.89 -12.51
C GLN A 183 30.04 4.27 -12.02
N ARG A 184 30.24 4.52 -10.72
CA ARG A 184 31.55 4.88 -10.15
C ARG A 184 32.59 3.79 -10.36
N LEU A 185 32.22 2.53 -10.14
CA LEU A 185 33.09 1.37 -10.34
C LEU A 185 33.39 1.12 -11.82
N SER A 186 32.51 1.53 -12.74
CA SER A 186 32.77 1.43 -14.17
C SER A 186 33.82 2.40 -14.71
N ARG A 187 34.41 3.23 -13.84
CA ARG A 187 35.47 4.16 -14.23
C ARG A 187 36.70 3.41 -14.73
N LEU A 188 37.14 3.77 -15.93
CA LEU A 188 38.24 3.13 -16.62
C LEU A 188 39.60 3.62 -16.09
N PRO A 189 40.62 2.73 -16.08
CA PRO A 189 41.97 3.07 -15.66
C PRO A 189 42.61 4.10 -16.60
N GLU A 190 43.70 4.72 -16.15
CA GLU A 190 44.54 5.56 -16.99
C GLU A 190 45.26 4.74 -18.08
N GLY A 191 45.64 5.38 -19.18
CA GLY A 191 46.37 4.75 -20.28
C GLY A 191 45.50 4.26 -21.45
N LEU A 192 44.19 4.53 -21.43
CA LEU A 192 43.23 4.18 -22.49
C LEU A 192 42.87 5.38 -23.39
N GLY A 193 43.80 6.32 -23.60
CA GLY A 193 43.52 7.52 -24.42
C GLY A 193 42.36 8.35 -23.85
N GLU A 194 41.40 8.76 -24.70
CA GLU A 194 40.22 9.56 -24.30
C GLU A 194 39.29 8.85 -23.30
N TRP A 195 39.42 7.53 -23.16
CA TRP A 195 38.64 6.74 -22.21
C TRP A 195 39.20 6.79 -20.78
N SER A 196 40.43 7.28 -20.61
CA SER A 196 41.08 7.35 -19.30
C SER A 196 40.23 8.16 -18.33
N GLY A 197 39.87 7.56 -17.18
CA GLY A 197 39.04 8.21 -16.16
C GLY A 197 37.56 8.39 -16.53
N GLN A 198 37.14 7.98 -17.73
CA GLN A 198 35.73 7.98 -18.11
C GLN A 198 34.98 6.80 -17.49
N GLU A 199 33.70 7.00 -17.22
CA GLU A 199 32.80 5.95 -16.75
C GLU A 199 32.32 5.13 -17.95
N PHE A 200 32.66 3.85 -18.01
CA PHE A 200 32.20 2.96 -19.07
C PHE A 200 30.66 2.88 -19.10
N LEU A 201 30.03 2.86 -17.92
CA LEU A 201 28.58 2.85 -17.74
C LEU A 201 28.14 4.20 -17.15
N ARG A 202 27.27 4.93 -17.85
CA ARG A 202 26.67 6.18 -17.36
C ARG A 202 25.19 5.96 -17.07
N ILE A 203 24.79 6.13 -15.82
CA ILE A 203 23.42 5.96 -15.35
C ILE A 203 22.89 7.32 -14.89
N ARG A 204 21.82 7.79 -15.54
CA ARG A 204 21.16 9.06 -15.22
C ARG A 204 19.73 8.82 -14.77
N PHE A 205 19.40 9.33 -13.60
CA PHE A 205 18.04 9.38 -13.07
C PHE A 205 17.91 10.56 -12.10
N GLU A 206 16.67 10.95 -11.83
CA GLU A 206 16.34 12.01 -10.88
C GLU A 206 16.08 11.42 -9.50
N ASP A 207 16.58 12.09 -8.46
CA ASP A 207 16.31 11.72 -7.08
C ASP A 207 14.87 12.09 -6.70
N PRO A 208 14.03 11.11 -6.32
CA PRO A 208 12.69 11.42 -5.85
C PRO A 208 12.77 12.13 -4.49
N ASP A 209 11.86 13.09 -4.26
CA ASP A 209 11.66 13.62 -2.92
C ASP A 209 11.04 12.54 -2.01
N GLN A 210 11.34 12.60 -0.72
CA GLN A 210 10.95 11.55 0.23
C GLN A 210 9.43 11.39 0.36
N ALA A 211 8.67 12.49 0.24
CA ALA A 211 7.22 12.45 0.37
C ALA A 211 6.59 11.72 -0.83
N THR A 212 6.94 12.13 -2.05
CA THR A 212 6.51 11.47 -3.28
C THR A 212 6.97 10.02 -3.35
N LEU A 213 8.19 9.71 -2.91
CA LEU A 213 8.69 8.34 -2.86
C LEU A 213 7.81 7.47 -1.95
N THR A 214 7.49 7.96 -0.76
CA THR A 214 6.66 7.22 0.21
C THR A 214 5.25 6.97 -0.33
N GLU A 215 4.63 7.97 -0.96
CA GLU A 215 3.32 7.84 -1.60
C GLU A 215 3.33 6.77 -2.70
N ARG A 216 4.27 6.86 -3.65
CA ARG A 216 4.39 5.91 -4.77
C ARG A 216 4.66 4.49 -4.31
N LEU A 217 5.50 4.31 -3.27
CA LEU A 217 5.76 2.98 -2.72
C LEU A 217 4.52 2.40 -2.01
N GLY A 218 3.71 3.25 -1.38
CA GLY A 218 2.38 2.90 -0.89
C GLY A 218 1.50 2.31 -1.98
N GLU A 219 1.39 3.00 -3.13
CA GLU A 219 0.62 2.51 -4.28
C GLU A 219 1.15 1.17 -4.82
N VAL A 220 2.47 1.00 -4.88
CA VAL A 220 3.10 -0.27 -5.32
C VAL A 220 2.70 -1.43 -4.40
N ILE A 221 2.70 -1.20 -3.08
CA ILE A 221 2.31 -2.20 -2.07
C ILE A 221 0.80 -2.50 -2.16
N ASP A 222 -0.04 -1.47 -2.30
CA ASP A 222 -1.49 -1.64 -2.38
C ASP A 222 -1.88 -2.42 -3.64
N GLU A 223 -1.28 -2.11 -4.79
CA GLU A 223 -1.51 -2.84 -6.04
C GLU A 223 -0.97 -4.28 -5.98
N ALA A 224 0.21 -4.49 -5.38
CA ALA A 224 0.73 -5.84 -5.16
C ALA A 224 -0.18 -6.68 -4.26
N THR A 225 -0.70 -6.08 -3.19
CA THR A 225 -1.64 -6.72 -2.26
C THR A 225 -2.95 -7.06 -2.96
N ARG A 226 -3.52 -6.13 -3.72
CA ARG A 226 -4.75 -6.34 -4.50
C ARG A 226 -4.59 -7.46 -5.53
N ALA A 227 -3.48 -7.47 -6.25
CA ALA A 227 -3.20 -8.49 -7.25
C ALA A 227 -3.06 -9.89 -6.62
N ALA A 228 -2.42 -9.99 -5.46
CA ALA A 228 -2.25 -11.24 -4.74
C ALA A 228 -3.57 -11.78 -4.18
N VAL A 229 -4.40 -10.91 -3.59
CA VAL A 229 -5.75 -11.27 -3.13
C VAL A 229 -6.61 -11.77 -4.29
N LYS A 230 -6.58 -11.08 -5.44
CA LYS A 230 -7.33 -11.49 -6.64
C LYS A 230 -6.90 -12.86 -7.19
N LYS A 231 -5.60 -13.16 -7.14
CA LYS A 231 -5.03 -14.42 -7.67
C LYS A 231 -5.04 -15.57 -6.65
N ASN A 232 -5.45 -15.31 -5.40
CA ASN A 232 -5.34 -16.25 -4.27
C ASN A 232 -3.92 -16.86 -4.15
N SER A 233 -2.90 -16.05 -4.46
CA SER A 233 -1.50 -16.47 -4.55
C SER A 233 -0.72 -15.96 -3.35
N ASP A 234 0.12 -16.81 -2.77
CA ASP A 234 0.99 -16.44 -1.65
C ASP A 234 2.06 -15.42 -2.12
N LEU A 235 2.03 -14.19 -1.58
CA LEU A 235 2.97 -13.09 -1.90
C LEU A 235 4.45 -13.47 -1.65
N ARG A 236 4.68 -14.51 -0.84
CA ARG A 236 6.00 -14.91 -0.33
C ARG A 236 7.05 -15.26 -1.41
N ARG A 237 6.67 -15.40 -2.68
CA ARG A 237 7.58 -15.87 -3.73
C ARG A 237 8.26 -14.79 -4.57
N ASP A 238 7.91 -13.51 -4.43
CA ASP A 238 8.42 -12.49 -5.38
C ASP A 238 8.86 -11.15 -4.77
N GLY A 239 9.77 -11.21 -3.79
CA GLY A 239 10.36 -10.00 -3.19
C GLY A 239 11.21 -9.18 -4.15
N MET A 240 11.89 -9.84 -5.11
CA MET A 240 12.73 -9.15 -6.10
C MET A 240 11.88 -8.33 -7.07
N SER A 241 10.76 -8.87 -7.60
CA SER A 241 9.92 -8.07 -8.48
C SER A 241 9.22 -6.94 -7.75
N LEU A 242 8.87 -7.11 -6.46
CA LEU A 242 8.36 -6.00 -5.66
C LEU A 242 9.40 -4.89 -5.53
N LEU A 243 10.66 -5.23 -5.26
CA LEU A 243 11.75 -4.26 -5.20
C LEU A 243 11.95 -3.57 -6.55
N LEU A 244 12.00 -4.31 -7.66
CA LEU A 244 12.15 -3.75 -9.01
C LEU A 244 10.99 -2.81 -9.37
N ARG A 245 9.75 -3.16 -8.99
CA ARG A 245 8.58 -2.28 -9.13
C ARG A 245 8.74 -1.01 -8.29
N GLY A 246 9.21 -1.14 -7.06
CA GLY A 246 9.50 0.00 -6.18
C GLY A 246 10.56 0.93 -6.75
N VAL A 247 11.68 0.38 -7.25
CA VAL A 247 12.72 1.16 -7.94
C VAL A 247 12.16 1.82 -9.19
N SER A 248 11.39 1.11 -10.01
CA SER A 248 10.75 1.69 -11.20
C SER A 248 9.83 2.87 -10.85
N ALA A 249 9.00 2.73 -9.81
CA ALA A 249 8.12 3.79 -9.33
C ALA A 249 8.89 5.00 -8.78
N ALA A 250 10.00 4.75 -8.08
CA ALA A 250 10.89 5.80 -7.59
C ALA A 250 11.47 6.66 -8.72
N LEU A 251 11.71 6.07 -9.90
CA LEU A 251 12.34 6.74 -11.04
C LEU A 251 11.35 7.45 -11.98
N GLN A 252 10.04 7.33 -11.77
CA GLN A 252 9.04 8.06 -12.58
C GLN A 252 9.09 9.58 -12.32
N PRO A 253 8.67 10.43 -13.27
CA PRO A 253 8.17 10.11 -14.61
C PRO A 253 9.27 9.90 -15.66
N ARG A 254 10.50 10.36 -15.39
CA ARG A 254 11.58 10.39 -16.40
C ARG A 254 12.22 9.03 -16.65
N GLY A 255 12.13 8.12 -15.68
CA GLY A 255 12.75 6.80 -15.73
C GLY A 255 14.27 6.85 -15.55
N VAL A 256 14.94 5.82 -16.05
CA VAL A 256 16.40 5.68 -16.03
C VAL A 256 16.95 5.74 -17.45
N ALA A 257 17.96 6.59 -17.66
CA ALA A 257 18.73 6.61 -18.89
C ALA A 257 20.09 5.97 -18.63
N VAL A 258 20.38 4.87 -19.34
CA VAL A 258 21.65 4.16 -19.24
C VAL A 258 22.36 4.21 -20.58
N GLU A 259 23.58 4.70 -20.58
CA GLU A 259 24.44 4.84 -21.76
C GLU A 259 25.79 4.19 -21.49
N ILE A 260 26.40 3.65 -22.54
CA ILE A 260 27.68 2.95 -22.44
C ILE A 260 28.63 3.48 -23.50
N LEU A 261 29.91 3.55 -23.16
CA LEU A 261 30.97 3.92 -24.08
C LEU A 261 31.14 2.87 -25.19
N LYS A 262 31.15 3.32 -26.45
CA LYS A 262 31.28 2.45 -27.62
C LYS A 262 32.74 2.07 -27.89
N PRO A 263 33.12 0.78 -27.76
CA PRO A 263 34.51 0.36 -27.89
C PRO A 263 34.97 0.36 -29.35
N ASP A 264 35.34 1.52 -29.87
CA ASP A 264 35.89 1.70 -31.21
C ASP A 264 37.43 1.75 -31.18
N ALA A 265 38.06 1.45 -32.32
CA ALA A 265 39.53 1.41 -32.45
C ALA A 265 40.22 2.74 -32.12
N VAL A 266 39.51 3.87 -32.28
CA VAL A 266 40.04 5.22 -31.98
C VAL A 266 39.74 5.62 -30.52
N LEU A 267 39.04 4.79 -29.75
CA LEU A 267 38.64 5.05 -28.36
C LEU A 267 37.98 6.42 -28.17
N ARG A 268 37.06 6.77 -29.08
CA ARG A 268 36.28 8.03 -28.97
C ARG A 268 35.39 7.97 -27.75
N ALA A 269 35.18 9.10 -27.08
CA ALA A 269 34.20 9.23 -25.99
C ALA A 269 32.72 9.21 -26.47
N GLU A 270 32.39 8.37 -27.44
CA GLU A 270 31.03 8.18 -27.96
C GLU A 270 30.23 7.25 -27.05
N ARG A 271 29.00 7.66 -26.71
CA ARG A 271 28.10 6.90 -25.84
C ARG A 271 26.84 6.51 -26.58
N VAL A 272 26.41 5.27 -26.38
CA VAL A 272 25.20 4.71 -26.98
C VAL A 272 24.24 4.26 -25.88
N PRO A 273 22.93 4.57 -25.98
CA PRO A 273 21.92 4.03 -25.05
C PRO A 273 21.92 2.51 -25.03
N VAL A 274 21.78 1.90 -23.85
CA VAL A 274 21.81 0.43 -23.69
C VAL A 274 20.78 -0.27 -24.57
N GLY A 275 19.59 0.33 -24.75
CA GLY A 275 18.54 -0.22 -25.61
C GLY A 275 18.88 -0.30 -27.10
N GLN A 276 19.94 0.38 -27.57
CA GLN A 276 20.38 0.42 -28.97
C GLN A 276 21.67 -0.36 -29.22
N MET A 277 22.24 -1.00 -28.20
CA MET A 277 23.52 -1.72 -28.31
C MET A 277 23.51 -2.82 -29.36
N GLY A 278 22.43 -3.61 -29.42
CA GLY A 278 22.32 -4.75 -30.33
C GLY A 278 22.38 -4.35 -31.81
N ASP A 279 21.97 -3.12 -32.12
CA ASP A 279 21.87 -2.62 -33.50
C ASP A 279 23.12 -1.83 -33.93
N VAL A 280 23.80 -1.18 -32.98
CA VAL A 280 24.91 -0.24 -33.26
C VAL A 280 26.30 -0.88 -33.11
N PHE A 281 26.44 -1.92 -32.29
CA PHE A 281 27.74 -2.50 -31.96
C PHE A 281 28.04 -3.69 -32.87
N SER A 282 29.30 -3.81 -33.33
CA SER A 282 29.73 -5.03 -34.00
C SER A 282 29.75 -6.22 -33.02
N GLY A 283 29.80 -7.45 -33.54
CA GLY A 283 29.85 -8.65 -32.70
C GLY A 283 31.00 -8.65 -31.69
N GLY A 284 32.17 -8.13 -32.08
CA GLY A 284 33.32 -8.01 -31.18
C GLY A 284 33.19 -6.88 -30.15
N GLN A 285 32.56 -5.77 -30.54
CA GLN A 285 32.27 -4.65 -29.65
C GLN A 285 31.24 -5.01 -28.59
N LEU A 286 30.19 -5.72 -28.99
CA LEU A 286 29.15 -6.20 -28.08
C LEU A 286 29.74 -7.18 -27.05
N LEU A 287 30.61 -8.11 -27.49
CA LEU A 287 31.32 -9.01 -26.57
C LEU A 287 32.20 -8.24 -25.59
N THR A 288 32.96 -7.26 -26.08
CA THR A 288 33.84 -6.42 -25.24
C THR A 288 33.04 -5.64 -24.20
N ALA A 289 31.93 -5.03 -24.61
CA ALA A 289 31.04 -4.31 -23.72
C ALA A 289 30.41 -5.25 -22.67
N ALA A 290 30.02 -6.46 -23.07
CA ALA A 290 29.47 -7.47 -22.16
C ALA A 290 30.50 -7.93 -21.11
N ILE A 291 31.77 -8.12 -21.51
CA ILE A 291 32.87 -8.44 -20.58
C ILE A 291 33.08 -7.30 -19.59
N ALA A 292 33.11 -6.05 -20.06
CA ALA A 292 33.26 -4.88 -19.19
C ALA A 292 32.09 -4.72 -18.19
N LEU A 293 30.85 -4.92 -18.66
CA LEU A 293 29.67 -4.95 -17.79
C LEU A 293 29.76 -6.06 -16.75
N TYR A 294 30.14 -7.27 -17.16
CA TYR A 294 30.31 -8.39 -16.24
C TYR A 294 31.37 -8.08 -15.18
N CYS A 295 32.52 -7.54 -15.58
CA CYS A 295 33.58 -7.18 -14.65
C CYS A 295 33.09 -6.12 -13.65
N THR A 296 32.32 -5.13 -14.11
CA THR A 296 31.71 -4.11 -13.24
C THR A 296 30.75 -4.74 -12.22
N MET A 297 29.90 -5.69 -12.65
CA MET A 297 29.00 -6.42 -11.76
C MET A 297 29.74 -7.31 -10.77
N ALA A 298 30.82 -7.96 -11.19
CA ALA A 298 31.67 -8.78 -10.31
C ALA A 298 32.33 -7.92 -9.24
N ALA A 299 32.88 -6.76 -9.61
CA ALA A 299 33.46 -5.79 -8.69
C ALA A 299 32.41 -5.24 -7.70
N LEU A 300 31.24 -4.85 -8.20
CA LEU A 300 30.12 -4.38 -7.38
C LEU A 300 29.71 -5.43 -6.33
N ARG A 301 29.53 -6.69 -6.76
CA ARG A 301 29.20 -7.81 -5.87
C ARG A 301 30.28 -8.09 -4.83
N SER A 302 31.55 -7.90 -5.18
CA SER A 302 32.67 -8.05 -4.25
C SER A 302 32.61 -6.96 -3.17
N ASN A 303 32.35 -5.72 -3.58
CA ASN A 303 32.25 -4.58 -2.66
C ASN A 303 31.07 -4.73 -1.69
N ASP A 304 29.87 -5.09 -2.19
CA ASP A 304 28.68 -5.31 -1.37
C ASP A 304 28.86 -6.41 -0.30
N ARG A 305 29.80 -7.34 -0.48
CA ARG A 305 30.14 -8.39 0.51
C ARG A 305 31.18 -7.94 1.55
N GLY A 306 31.52 -6.66 1.60
CA GLY A 306 32.55 -6.12 2.48
C GLY A 306 33.97 -6.57 2.12
N ARG A 307 34.17 -7.08 0.89
CA ARG A 307 35.49 -7.52 0.39
C ARG A 307 36.21 -6.40 -0.35
N ASP A 308 36.01 -5.16 0.09
CA ASP A 308 36.59 -3.95 -0.50
C ASP A 308 38.14 -3.98 -0.51
N LYS A 309 38.74 -4.80 0.36
CA LYS A 309 40.19 -5.00 0.46
C LYS A 309 40.77 -6.14 -0.37
N GLN A 310 39.93 -6.97 -1.01
CA GLN A 310 40.44 -8.05 -1.86
C GLN A 310 40.69 -7.51 -3.26
N ARG A 311 41.94 -7.56 -3.71
CA ARG A 311 42.35 -7.18 -5.08
C ARG A 311 41.66 -7.99 -6.19
N HIS A 312 40.89 -9.03 -5.86
CA HIS A 312 40.34 -9.98 -6.81
C HIS A 312 38.82 -10.08 -6.65
N ALA A 313 38.08 -9.58 -7.64
CA ALA A 313 36.62 -9.64 -7.71
C ALA A 313 36.11 -11.00 -8.24
N GLY A 314 36.96 -11.77 -8.94
CA GLY A 314 36.65 -13.13 -9.37
C GLY A 314 37.40 -13.55 -10.65
N THR A 315 36.89 -14.60 -11.28
CA THR A 315 37.42 -15.16 -12.53
C THR A 315 36.27 -15.30 -13.54
N LEU A 316 36.50 -14.89 -14.79
CA LEU A 316 35.56 -15.01 -15.90
C LEU A 316 36.12 -15.95 -16.96
N PHE A 317 35.42 -17.07 -17.18
CA PHE A 317 35.69 -18.01 -18.26
C PHE A 317 34.90 -17.61 -19.50
N LEU A 318 35.57 -17.55 -20.64
CA LEU A 318 35.01 -17.19 -21.93
C LEU A 318 35.30 -18.29 -22.94
N ASP A 319 34.25 -18.88 -23.50
CA ASP A 319 34.37 -19.91 -24.51
C ASP A 319 34.37 -19.33 -25.92
N ASN A 320 35.50 -19.49 -26.59
CA ASN A 320 35.82 -18.99 -27.92
C ASN A 320 35.53 -17.48 -28.16
N PRO A 321 35.94 -16.56 -27.26
CA PRO A 321 35.70 -15.13 -27.42
C PRO A 321 36.45 -14.54 -28.64
N ILE A 322 37.62 -15.09 -28.97
CA ILE A 322 38.47 -14.62 -30.07
C ILE A 322 37.76 -14.74 -31.43
N GLY A 323 36.89 -15.76 -31.61
CA GLY A 323 36.14 -15.91 -32.86
C GLY A 323 35.19 -14.74 -33.17
N ARG A 324 34.84 -13.93 -32.16
CA ARG A 324 34.01 -12.72 -32.35
C ARG A 324 34.78 -11.42 -32.14
N ALA A 325 35.83 -11.42 -31.33
CA ALA A 325 36.64 -10.24 -31.02
C ALA A 325 38.14 -10.58 -31.06
N ASN A 326 38.73 -10.65 -32.25
CA ASN A 326 40.18 -10.89 -32.42
C ASN A 326 41.00 -9.61 -32.64
N ALA A 327 40.35 -8.46 -32.80
CA ALA A 327 41.06 -7.20 -32.99
C ALA A 327 41.86 -6.82 -31.73
N THR A 328 43.14 -6.50 -31.91
CA THR A 328 44.09 -6.17 -30.82
C THR A 328 43.52 -5.16 -29.82
N TYR A 329 42.99 -4.02 -30.30
CA TYR A 329 42.45 -2.97 -29.43
C TYR A 329 41.29 -3.45 -28.54
N LEU A 330 40.47 -4.40 -29.00
CA LEU A 330 39.37 -4.96 -28.20
C LEU A 330 39.90 -5.87 -27.10
N LEU A 331 40.92 -6.69 -27.41
CA LEU A 331 41.56 -7.57 -26.44
C LEU A 331 42.30 -6.78 -25.36
N GLU A 332 43.06 -5.75 -25.76
CA GLU A 332 43.71 -4.81 -24.85
C GLU A 332 42.69 -4.16 -23.91
N LEU A 333 41.58 -3.65 -24.45
CA LEU A 333 40.53 -3.02 -23.66
C LEU A 333 39.87 -4.01 -22.67
N GLN A 334 39.50 -5.21 -23.14
CA GLN A 334 38.91 -6.25 -22.27
C GLN A 334 39.80 -6.56 -21.08
N ARG A 335 41.11 -6.69 -21.32
CA ARG A 335 42.10 -6.98 -20.29
C ARG A 335 42.32 -5.80 -19.35
N ALA A 336 42.47 -4.59 -19.89
CA ALA A 336 42.69 -3.40 -19.07
C ALA A 336 41.52 -3.17 -18.10
N VAL A 337 40.29 -3.35 -18.58
CA VAL A 337 39.08 -3.29 -17.75
C VAL A 337 39.08 -4.38 -16.69
N ALA A 338 39.37 -5.63 -17.08
CA ALA A 338 39.35 -6.74 -16.16
C ALA A 338 40.44 -6.64 -15.08
N ASP A 339 41.65 -6.21 -15.44
CA ASP A 339 42.76 -5.99 -14.51
C ASP A 339 42.41 -4.87 -13.50
N ALA A 340 41.88 -3.74 -13.99
CA ALA A 340 41.45 -2.63 -13.13
C ALA A 340 40.34 -3.03 -12.14
N LEU A 341 39.44 -3.93 -12.55
CA LEU A 341 38.33 -4.43 -11.73
C LEU A 341 38.68 -5.70 -10.95
N GLY A 342 39.92 -6.18 -11.03
CA GLY A 342 40.40 -7.37 -10.33
C GLY A 342 39.73 -8.67 -10.78
N VAL A 343 39.32 -8.75 -12.05
CA VAL A 343 38.71 -9.96 -12.64
C VAL A 343 39.75 -10.67 -13.51
N GLN A 344 40.03 -11.93 -13.18
CA GLN A 344 40.91 -12.76 -14.00
C GLN A 344 40.16 -13.30 -15.21
N LEU A 345 40.67 -13.03 -16.41
CA LEU A 345 40.11 -13.52 -17.66
C LEU A 345 40.73 -14.86 -18.07
N LEU A 346 39.92 -15.87 -18.38
CA LEU A 346 40.35 -17.14 -18.99
C LEU A 346 39.63 -17.37 -20.32
N TYR A 347 40.40 -17.39 -21.39
CA TYR A 347 39.89 -17.53 -22.76
C TYR A 347 40.19 -18.95 -23.23
N THR A 348 39.16 -19.70 -23.61
CA THR A 348 39.34 -20.94 -24.39
C THR A 348 39.11 -20.61 -25.85
N THR A 349 39.94 -21.09 -26.77
CA THR A 349 39.68 -20.92 -28.21
C THR A 349 40.25 -22.10 -28.99
N GLY A 350 39.57 -22.48 -30.06
CA GLY A 350 40.07 -23.42 -31.06
C GLY A 350 40.75 -22.72 -32.25
N LEU A 351 40.82 -21.40 -32.25
CA LEU A 351 41.41 -20.61 -33.33
C LEU A 351 42.90 -20.38 -33.06
N PHE A 352 43.70 -20.62 -34.09
CA PHE A 352 45.13 -20.31 -34.06
C PHE A 352 45.39 -18.95 -34.71
N ASP A 353 45.00 -17.88 -34.02
CA ASP A 353 45.29 -16.50 -34.41
C ASP A 353 46.49 -15.99 -33.60
N THR A 354 47.68 -16.08 -34.19
CA THR A 354 48.93 -15.67 -33.52
C THR A 354 48.93 -14.20 -33.08
N THR A 355 48.20 -13.32 -33.77
CA THR A 355 48.13 -11.90 -33.42
C THR A 355 47.33 -11.70 -32.15
N ALA A 356 46.14 -12.33 -32.07
CA ALA A 356 45.31 -12.28 -30.88
C ALA A 356 45.98 -12.99 -29.68
N LEU A 357 46.66 -14.12 -29.92
CA LEU A 357 47.34 -14.88 -28.87
C LEU A 357 48.54 -14.14 -28.29
N ALA A 358 49.25 -13.32 -29.09
CA ALA A 358 50.39 -12.53 -28.64
C ALA A 358 50.03 -11.51 -27.56
N GLU A 359 48.77 -11.08 -27.51
CA GLU A 359 48.30 -10.18 -26.46
C GLU A 359 48.36 -10.83 -25.08
N PHE A 360 48.18 -12.16 -24.95
CA PHE A 360 48.04 -12.86 -23.68
C PHE A 360 49.40 -13.16 -23.01
N PRO A 361 49.55 -12.91 -21.68
CA PRO A 361 50.81 -13.19 -20.97
C PRO A 361 51.09 -14.69 -20.83
N LEU A 362 50.04 -15.52 -20.93
CA LEU A 362 50.13 -16.97 -20.81
C LEU A 362 49.16 -17.60 -21.80
N VAL A 363 49.70 -18.43 -22.69
CA VAL A 363 48.91 -19.29 -23.58
C VAL A 363 49.29 -20.72 -23.30
N ILE A 364 48.30 -21.55 -22.98
CA ILE A 364 48.47 -22.98 -22.72
C ILE A 364 47.90 -23.72 -23.92
N ARG A 365 48.79 -24.34 -24.71
CA ARG A 365 48.38 -25.13 -25.86
C ARG A 365 48.04 -26.54 -25.40
N LEU A 366 46.82 -26.95 -25.72
CA LEU A 366 46.26 -28.24 -25.34
C LEU A 366 46.14 -29.12 -26.58
N ARG A 367 46.47 -30.41 -26.44
CA ARG A 367 46.27 -31.41 -27.48
C ARG A 367 45.32 -32.50 -27.01
N ASN A 368 44.53 -33.03 -27.93
CA ASN A 368 43.80 -34.26 -27.69
C ASN A 368 44.77 -35.42 -27.75
N ASP A 369 44.72 -36.26 -26.73
CA ASP A 369 45.51 -37.46 -26.61
C ASP A 369 44.56 -38.62 -26.29
N ALA A 370 44.95 -39.84 -26.62
CA ALA A 370 44.06 -40.98 -26.52
C ALA A 370 44.82 -42.23 -26.08
N ASP A 371 44.32 -42.86 -25.02
CA ASP A 371 44.70 -44.22 -24.71
C ASP A 371 43.70 -45.15 -25.40
N LEU A 372 44.06 -45.56 -26.60
CA LEU A 372 43.26 -46.45 -27.45
C LEU A 372 43.02 -47.83 -26.82
N ARG A 373 43.86 -48.24 -25.85
CA ARG A 373 43.69 -49.52 -25.13
C ARG A 373 42.67 -49.40 -24.00
N ALA A 374 42.67 -48.28 -23.30
CA ALA A 374 41.70 -47.99 -22.24
C ALA A 374 40.37 -47.41 -22.76
N GLY A 375 40.30 -47.03 -24.05
CA GLY A 375 39.12 -46.37 -24.62
C GLY A 375 38.92 -44.94 -24.12
N LEU A 376 39.94 -44.34 -23.51
CA LEU A 376 39.88 -43.02 -22.87
C LEU A 376 40.51 -41.96 -23.77
N LYS A 377 39.85 -40.80 -23.87
CA LYS A 377 40.39 -39.59 -24.49
C LYS A 377 40.70 -38.60 -23.38
N TYR A 378 41.88 -38.00 -23.41
CA TYR A 378 42.30 -36.99 -22.45
C TYR A 378 42.91 -35.79 -23.17
N ILE A 379 42.91 -34.66 -22.48
CA ILE A 379 43.56 -33.45 -22.95
C ILE A 379 44.89 -33.35 -22.22
N SER A 380 45.99 -33.30 -22.96
CA SER A 380 47.32 -33.07 -22.40
C SER A 380 47.83 -31.68 -22.78
N VAL A 381 48.67 -31.10 -21.91
CA VAL A 381 49.35 -29.85 -22.23
C VAL A 381 50.47 -30.18 -23.20
N GLU A 382 50.40 -29.60 -24.39
CA GLU A 382 51.44 -29.72 -25.41
C GLU A 382 52.55 -28.71 -25.15
N GLU A 383 52.19 -27.45 -24.86
CA GLU A 383 53.14 -26.35 -24.76
C GLU A 383 52.62 -25.21 -23.86
N HIS A 384 53.53 -24.52 -23.18
CA HIS A 384 53.25 -23.26 -22.50
C HIS A 384 53.99 -22.12 -23.23
N LEU A 385 53.25 -21.25 -23.90
CA LEU A 385 53.81 -20.03 -24.48
C LEU A 385 53.69 -18.92 -23.43
N ARG A 386 54.85 -18.35 -23.05
CA ARG A 386 54.96 -17.31 -22.02
C ARG A 386 55.67 -16.07 -22.57
N PRO A 387 55.02 -15.25 -23.40
CA PRO A 387 55.63 -14.03 -23.93
C PRO A 387 56.04 -13.10 -22.78
N GLY A 388 57.34 -12.80 -22.66
CA GLY A 388 57.85 -11.80 -21.70
C GLY A 388 57.90 -12.20 -20.22
N LEU A 389 57.57 -13.44 -19.84
CA LEU A 389 57.81 -13.92 -18.47
C LEU A 389 59.25 -14.47 -18.35
N PRO A 390 59.93 -14.27 -17.19
CA PRO A 390 61.25 -14.84 -16.96
C PRO A 390 61.21 -16.36 -17.20
N GLN A 391 62.18 -16.87 -17.97
CA GLN A 391 62.35 -18.31 -18.09
C GLN A 391 62.63 -18.88 -16.69
N PRO A 392 61.96 -19.96 -16.28
CA PRO A 392 62.26 -20.60 -15.01
C PRO A 392 63.71 -21.12 -15.08
N ASP A 393 64.57 -20.60 -14.20
CA ASP A 393 65.90 -21.18 -14.00
C ASP A 393 65.72 -22.54 -13.32
N PRO A 394 66.05 -23.66 -13.98
CA PRO A 394 65.93 -24.99 -13.39
C PRO A 394 66.88 -25.21 -12.20
N SER A 395 67.82 -24.29 -11.95
CA SER A 395 68.82 -24.36 -10.89
C SER A 395 68.68 -23.27 -9.81
N GLY A 396 67.72 -22.35 -9.93
CA GLY A 396 67.53 -21.21 -9.02
C GLY A 396 66.60 -21.50 -7.83
N GLU A 397 66.83 -20.83 -6.70
CA GLU A 397 65.95 -20.86 -5.52
C GLU A 397 64.54 -20.37 -5.85
N ALA A 398 63.53 -21.05 -5.30
CA ALA A 398 62.11 -20.76 -5.57
C ALA A 398 61.71 -19.37 -5.04
N VAL A 399 61.70 -18.37 -5.92
CA VAL A 399 61.23 -17.01 -5.59
C VAL A 399 59.72 -17.01 -5.37
N HIS A 400 59.26 -16.58 -4.18
CA HIS A 400 57.87 -16.59 -3.72
C HIS A 400 56.89 -15.61 -4.42
N GLY A 401 57.15 -15.25 -5.67
CA GLY A 401 56.25 -14.47 -6.54
C GLY A 401 55.63 -15.28 -7.69
N GLN A 402 55.65 -16.61 -7.60
CA GLN A 402 55.17 -17.50 -8.66
C GLN A 402 53.64 -17.65 -8.66
N ILE A 403 53.01 -17.39 -9.82
CA ILE A 403 51.68 -17.95 -10.13
C ILE A 403 51.87 -19.41 -10.50
N THR A 404 51.95 -20.28 -9.49
CA THR A 404 51.60 -21.68 -9.67
C THR A 404 50.08 -21.73 -9.75
N ALA A 405 49.54 -21.95 -10.95
CA ALA A 405 48.15 -22.35 -11.08
C ALA A 405 47.91 -23.53 -10.12
N THR A 406 46.77 -23.49 -9.41
CA THR A 406 46.29 -24.45 -8.40
C THR A 406 46.56 -24.06 -6.94
N ARG A 407 45.73 -23.16 -6.39
CA ARG A 407 45.29 -23.31 -4.99
C ARG A 407 44.04 -24.19 -5.00
N MET A 408 44.20 -25.50 -4.81
CA MET A 408 43.07 -26.34 -4.43
C MET A 408 42.67 -25.98 -3.00
N TYR A 409 41.38 -25.70 -2.78
CA TYR A 409 40.81 -25.65 -1.44
C TYR A 409 40.81 -27.08 -0.87
N ARG A 410 41.71 -27.36 0.08
CA ARG A 410 41.68 -28.60 0.85
C ARG A 410 40.74 -28.39 2.03
N ARG A 411 39.61 -29.10 2.03
CA ARG A 411 38.70 -29.14 3.20
C ARG A 411 39.52 -29.63 4.41
N PRO A 412 39.51 -28.91 5.56
CA PRO A 412 40.19 -29.38 6.76
C PRO A 412 39.63 -30.74 7.15
N GLU A 413 40.49 -31.71 7.43
CA GLU A 413 40.06 -32.96 8.06
C GLU A 413 39.60 -32.62 9.48
N GLU A 414 38.34 -32.92 9.74
CA GLU A 414 37.73 -32.81 11.06
C GLU A 414 38.50 -33.76 11.97
N SER A 415 39.33 -33.19 12.86
CA SER A 415 40.15 -33.98 13.78
C SER A 415 39.20 -34.75 14.68
N ALA A 416 39.16 -36.08 14.52
CA ALA A 416 38.45 -36.96 15.43
C ALA A 416 38.95 -36.69 16.87
N PRO A 417 38.06 -36.65 17.88
CA PRO A 417 38.47 -36.39 19.26
C PRO A 417 39.46 -37.46 19.69
N GLY A 418 40.67 -37.06 20.07
CA GLY A 418 41.70 -37.96 20.57
C GLY A 418 41.23 -38.67 21.83
N GLU A 419 41.38 -40.00 21.84
CA GLU A 419 41.28 -40.81 23.05
C GLU A 419 42.29 -40.32 24.11
N PRO A 420 41.91 -40.33 25.40
CA PRO A 420 42.81 -39.93 26.47
C PRO A 420 43.91 -40.99 26.65
N ALA A 421 45.15 -40.51 26.78
CA ALA A 421 46.29 -41.34 27.09
C ALA A 421 46.16 -41.94 28.50
N ASP A 422 46.33 -43.25 28.58
CA ASP A 422 46.38 -44.06 29.79
C ASP A 422 47.70 -43.75 30.54
N ASP A 423 47.58 -43.08 31.67
CA ASP A 423 48.71 -42.77 32.57
C ASP A 423 48.76 -43.85 33.65
N THR A 424 49.68 -44.81 33.48
CA THR A 424 49.91 -45.89 34.43
C THR A 424 50.97 -45.49 35.45
N ALA A 425 50.55 -45.22 36.69
CA ALA A 425 51.38 -45.35 37.87
C ALA A 425 50.51 -45.56 39.13
N GLY A 426 50.45 -46.80 39.62
CA GLY A 426 49.79 -47.18 40.88
C GLY A 426 49.30 -48.62 40.91
#